data_AF-A0A1B9S5X2-F1
#
_entry.id   AF-A0A1B9S5X2-F1
#
_cell.length_a   1.000
_cell.length_b   1.000
_cell.length_c   1.000
_cell.angle_alpha   90.00
_cell.angle_beta   90.00
_cell.angle_gamma   90.00
#
_symmetry.space_group_name_H-M   'P 1'
#
loop_
_entity.id
_entity.type
_entity.pdbx_description
1 polymer ?
#
loop_
_entity_poly.entity_id
_entity_poly.type
_entity_poly.pdbx_seq_one_letter_code
_entity_poly.pdbx_strand_id
1 'polypeptide(L)' 'MSTMNISLPQNLKSFVDEQVTGRGYGTSSEYVRELIRRDQDRLNLRRLLLDGAASAATGPLDGDYFASLRERARGQQSE' A
#
# COMPACT_ATOMS: atom_id res chain seq x y z
N MET A 1 17.99 12.62 -8.73
CA MET A 1 17.73 11.83 -7.51
C MET A 1 18.23 12.62 -6.32
N SER A 2 17.42 12.79 -5.28
CA SER A 2 17.89 13.35 -4.01
C SER A 2 18.49 12.24 -3.16
N THR A 3 19.63 12.50 -2.53
CA THR A 3 20.30 11.57 -1.62
C THR A 3 19.82 11.80 -0.18
N MET A 4 19.77 10.73 0.60
CA MET A 4 19.42 10.77 2.03
C MET A 4 20.47 9.98 2.80
N ASN A 5 21.15 10.63 3.74
CA ASN A 5 22.12 10.00 4.62
C ASN A 5 21.44 9.63 5.95
N ILE A 6 21.62 8.39 6.41
CA ILE A 6 21.02 7.88 7.63
C ILE A 6 22.12 7.20 8.45
N SER A 7 22.34 7.69 9.68
CA SER A 7 23.23 7.04 10.64
C SER A 7 22.46 5.95 11.38
N LEU A 8 22.98 4.72 11.35
CA LEU A 8 22.38 3.57 12.02
C LEU A 8 23.31 3.07 13.13
N PRO A 9 22.78 2.75 14.32
CA PRO A 9 23.52 1.96 15.31
C PRO A 9 23.90 0.59 14.74
N GLN A 10 24.96 0.00 15.28
CA GLN A 10 25.57 -1.23 14.73
C GLN A 10 24.56 -2.37 14.55
N ASN A 11 23.66 -2.56 15.51
CA ASN A 11 22.63 -3.62 15.45
C ASN A 11 21.67 -3.43 14.27
N LEU A 12 21.24 -2.19 13.99
CA LEU A 12 20.36 -1.89 12.86
C LEU A 12 21.10 -2.02 11.53
N LYS A 13 22.39 -1.66 11.49
CA LYS A 13 23.21 -1.88 10.30
C LYS A 13 23.33 -3.38 9.99
N SER A 14 23.68 -4.21 10.97
CA SER A 14 23.80 -5.65 10.81
C SER A 14 22.48 -6.27 10.33
N PHE A 15 21.35 -5.86 10.91
CA PHE A 15 20.04 -6.30 10.45
C PHE A 15 19.79 -5.96 8.97
N VAL A 16 20.10 -4.72 8.53
CA VAL A 16 19.95 -4.33 7.13
C VAL A 16 20.85 -5.16 6.21
N ASP A 17 22.11 -5.39 6.59
CA ASP A 17 23.06 -6.20 5.82
C ASP A 17 22.55 -7.65 5.63
N GLU A 18 21.96 -8.24 6.68
CA GLU A 18 21.32 -9.56 6.61
C GLU A 18 20.12 -9.56 5.66
N GLN A 19 19.27 -8.52 5.70
CA GLN A 19 18.14 -8.42 4.79
C GLN A 19 18.57 -8.26 3.33
N VAL A 20 19.64 -7.48 3.08
CA VAL A 20 20.22 -7.30 1.75
C VAL A 20 20.70 -8.65 1.20
N THR A 21 21.48 -9.38 2.00
CA THR A 21 22.05 -10.68 1.62
C THR A 21 20.96 -11.76 1.46
N GLY A 22 20.05 -11.87 2.43
CA GLY A 22 19.06 -12.95 2.48
C GLY A 22 17.88 -12.78 1.53
N ARG A 23 17.59 -11.56 1.06
CA ARG A 23 16.47 -11.27 0.14
C ARG A 23 16.90 -10.79 -1.25
N GLY A 24 18.21 -10.82 -1.52
CA GLY A 24 18.77 -10.52 -2.84
C GLY A 24 18.71 -9.04 -3.25
N TYR A 25 18.68 -8.11 -2.29
CA TYR A 25 18.83 -6.69 -2.64
C TYR A 25 20.28 -6.40 -3.04
N GLY A 26 20.49 -5.47 -3.98
CA GLY A 26 21.82 -5.06 -4.40
C GLY A 26 22.50 -4.08 -3.46
N THR A 27 21.73 -3.31 -2.68
CA THR A 27 22.27 -2.32 -1.72
C THR A 27 21.36 -2.11 -0.50
N SER A 28 21.92 -1.61 0.61
CA SER A 28 21.14 -1.17 1.78
C SER A 28 20.13 -0.07 1.42
N SER A 29 20.48 0.86 0.52
CA SER A 29 19.57 1.90 0.06
C SER A 29 18.37 1.34 -0.72
N GLU A 30 18.55 0.22 -1.42
CA GLU A 30 17.44 -0.46 -2.09
C GLU A 30 16.47 -1.09 -1.11
N TYR A 31 16.99 -1.78 -0.09
CA TYR A 31 16.16 -2.31 0.99
C TYR A 31 15.36 -1.21 1.70
N VAL A 32 16.01 -0.09 2.02
CA VAL A 32 15.34 1.05 2.68
C VAL A 32 14.28 1.68 1.77
N ARG A 33 14.55 1.84 0.47
CA ARG A 33 13.55 2.35 -0.49
C ARG A 33 12.32 1.45 -0.56
N GLU A 34 12.52 0.14 -0.52
CA GLU A 34 11.43 -0.83 -0.50
C GLU A 34 10.61 -0.77 0.80
N LEU A 35 11.27 -0.63 1.96
CA LEU A 35 10.58 -0.42 3.23
C LEU A 35 9.73 0.85 3.21
N ILE A 36 10.25 1.95 2.65
CA ILE A 36 9.50 3.21 2.53
C ILE A 36 8.26 3.03 1.66
N ARG A 37 8.36 2.34 0.52
CA ARG A 37 7.20 2.06 -0.34
C ARG A 37 6.13 1.26 0.41
N ARG A 38 6.53 0.21 1.12
CA ARG A 38 5.61 -0.60 1.93
C ARG A 38 4.93 0.22 3.02
N ASP A 39 5.65 1.14 3.65
CA ASP A 39 5.06 2.03 4.65
C ASP A 39 4.05 3.00 4.00
N GLN A 40 4.38 3.58 2.84
CA GLN A 40 3.45 4.41 2.07
C GLN A 40 2.18 3.64 1.69
N ASP A 41 2.30 2.39 1.24
CA ASP A 41 1.15 1.54 0.90
C ASP A 41 0.26 1.27 2.12
N ARG A 42 0.88 0.99 3.28
CA ARG A 42 0.17 0.78 4.55
C ARG A 42 -0.57 2.04 5.00
N LEU A 43 0.07 3.20 4.89
CA LEU A 43 -0.53 4.48 5.23
C LEU A 43 -1.69 4.82 4.28
N ASN A 44 -1.53 4.56 2.98
CA ASN A 44 -2.60 4.76 2.01
C ASN A 44 -3.80 3.84 2.27
N LEU A 45 -3.56 2.55 2.53
CA LEU A 45 -4.63 1.61 2.90
C LEU A 45 -5.35 2.06 4.18
N ARG A 46 -4.60 2.47 5.21
CA ARG A 46 -5.17 3.00 6.45
C ARG A 46 -6.05 4.21 6.18
N ARG A 47 -5.61 5.14 5.33
CA ARG A 47 -6.39 6.31 4.94
C ARG A 47 -7.71 5.90 4.28
N LEU A 48 -7.66 4.99 3.30
CA LEU A 48 -8.87 4.50 2.60
C LEU A 48 -9.87 3.82 3.55
N LEU A 49 -9.39 3.05 4.53
CA LEU A 49 -10.25 2.43 5.54
C LEU A 49 -10.93 3.47 6.43
N LEU A 50 -10.21 4.51 6.84
CA LEU A 50 -10.78 5.61 7.62
C LEU A 50 -11.80 6.42 6.81
N ASP A 51 -11.49 6.72 5.55
CA ASP A 51 -12.42 7.40 4.64
C ASP A 51 -13.71 6.57 4.45
N GLY A 52 -13.57 5.25 4.26
CA GLY A 52 -14.70 4.32 4.16
C GLY A 52 -15.52 4.26 5.45
N ALA A 53 -14.87 4.21 6.62
CA ALA A 53 -15.55 4.20 7.91
C ALA A 53 -16.27 5.51 8.22
N ALA A 54 -15.76 6.65 7.72
CA ALA A 54 -16.39 7.95 7.85
C ALA A 54 -17.50 8.20 6.81
N SER A 55 -17.64 7.33 5.81
CA SER A 55 -18.68 7.46 4.78
C SER A 55 -20.07 7.15 5.31
N ALA A 56 -21.10 7.71 4.66
CA ALA A 56 -22.48 7.45 5.03
C ALA A 56 -22.81 5.95 4.88
N ALA A 57 -23.49 5.40 5.88
CA ALA A 57 -24.00 4.04 5.80
C ALA A 57 -24.95 3.91 4.60
N THR A 58 -24.76 2.87 3.81
CA THR A 58 -25.65 2.51 2.71
C THR A 58 -26.65 1.45 3.19
N GLY A 59 -27.71 1.24 2.41
CA GLY A 59 -28.65 0.14 2.65
C GLY A 59 -27.98 -1.24 2.47
N PRO A 60 -28.73 -2.34 2.71
CA PRO A 60 -28.24 -3.69 2.53
C PRO A 60 -27.59 -3.90 1.15
N LEU A 61 -26.40 -4.51 1.14
CA LEU A 61 -25.69 -4.86 -0.08
C LEU A 61 -26.09 -6.28 -0.53
N ASP A 62 -27.33 -6.40 -1.00
CA ASP A 62 -27.94 -7.67 -1.39
C ASP A 62 -27.74 -8.02 -2.88
N GLY A 63 -28.40 -9.09 -3.34
CA GLY A 63 -28.33 -9.55 -4.72
C GLY A 63 -28.79 -8.50 -5.74
N ASP A 64 -29.83 -7.73 -5.42
CA ASP A 64 -30.42 -6.71 -6.29
C ASP A 64 -29.52 -5.48 -6.37
N TYR A 65 -28.91 -5.09 -5.25
CA TYR A 65 -27.86 -4.08 -5.22
C TYR A 65 -26.72 -4.43 -6.20
N PHE A 66 -26.19 -5.65 -6.13
CA PHE A 66 -25.11 -6.04 -7.03
C PHE A 66 -25.57 -6.28 -8.48
N ALA A 67 -26.82 -6.68 -8.73
CA ALA A 67 -27.38 -6.79 -10.07
C ALA A 67 -27.46 -5.42 -10.76
N SER A 68 -28.06 -4.44 -10.10
CA SER A 68 -28.14 -3.06 -10.61
C SER A 68 -26.76 -2.40 -10.75
N LEU A 69 -25.80 -2.71 -9.86
CA LEU A 69 -24.42 -2.24 -9.98
C LEU A 69 -23.74 -2.76 -11.26
N ARG A 70 -23.92 -4.05 -11.59
CA ARG A 70 -23.35 -4.65 -12.81
C ARG A 70 -23.99 -4.09 -14.08
N GLU A 71 -25.30 -3.87 -14.08
CA GLU A 71 -26.00 -3.26 -15.22
C GLU A 71 -25.47 -1.85 -15.51
N ARG A 72 -25.32 -1.01 -14.46
CA ARG A 72 -24.72 0.32 -14.59
C ARG A 72 -23.29 0.29 -15.12
N ALA A 73 -22.44 -0.58 -14.59
CA ALA A 73 -21.05 -0.69 -15.03
C ALA A 73 -20.93 -1.11 -16.51
N ARG A 74 -21.81 -1.99 -17.00
CA ARG A 74 -21.87 -2.39 -18.42
C ARG A 74 -22.40 -1.27 -19.31
N GLY A 75 -23.37 -0.49 -18.84
CA GLY A 75 -23.90 0.67 -19.56
C GLY A 75 -22.85 1.77 -19.77
N GLN A 76 -21.97 1.98 -18.78
CA GLN A 76 -20.86 2.96 -18.87
C GLN A 76 -19.71 2.53 -19.80
N GLN A 77 -19.64 1.27 -20.22
CA GLN A 77 -18.65 0.81 -21.21
C GLN A 77 -19.11 1.02 -22.67
N SER A 78 -20.34 1.51 -22.87
CA SER A 78 -20.95 1.70 -24.19
C SER A 78 -20.95 3.16 -24.68
N GLU A 79 -20.21 4.06 -24.00
CA GLU A 79 -19.86 5.42 -24.43
C GLU A 79 -18.33 5.54 -24.58
#